data_AF-A0A965S5E9-F1
#
_entry.id   AF-A0A965S5E9-F1
#
_cell.length_a   1.000
_cell.length_b   1.000
_cell.length_c   1.000
_cell.angle_alpha   90.00
_cell.angle_beta   90.00
_cell.angle_gamma   90.00
#
_symmetry.space_group_name_H-M   'P 1'
#
loop_
_entity.id
_entity.type
_entity.pdbx_description
1 polymer ?
#
loop_
_entity_poly.entity_id
_entity_poly.type
_entity_poly.pdbx_seq_one_letter_code
_entity_poly.pdbx_strand_id
1 'polypeptide(L)'
;MNLDFLHSASWFEYSEVKPWFFTSHSFFVVLGLVLVVYALLKPFPKPALVFLCAFSLFFYYKSSGLFLILFIAMIACDYVMARLINQFKGKARNVVFYLALVCSLSPLLYFKYTTLFVETCNMYLGTHFVSQQYFLPIGISFYTFQSLSYIIDVYRNTLKANGSFLNYVFYMTFFPHLVAGPIVRAKDFLPKFQMPHCPIPLNAHGLYFAFAGV
;
A
#
# COMPACT_ATOMS: atom_id res chain seq x y z
N MET A 1 31.89 20.96 -23.12
CA MET A 1 31.94 20.72 -21.67
C MET A 1 31.01 21.75 -21.04
N ASN A 2 29.99 21.32 -20.30
CA ASN A 2 28.68 21.98 -20.02
C ASN A 2 27.68 21.74 -21.19
N LEU A 3 26.48 21.16 -21.05
CA LEU A 3 25.51 21.23 -19.94
C LEU A 3 24.46 20.07 -19.93
N ASP A 4 24.83 18.82 -20.26
CA ASP A 4 23.85 17.70 -20.26
C ASP A 4 23.51 17.14 -18.86
N PHE A 5 24.11 17.68 -17.79
CA PHE A 5 23.80 17.26 -16.42
C PHE A 5 22.46 17.79 -15.89
N LEU A 6 21.80 18.73 -16.57
CA LEU A 6 20.49 19.26 -16.12
C LEU A 6 19.30 18.39 -16.57
N HIS A 7 19.48 17.45 -17.49
CA HIS A 7 18.42 16.51 -17.88
C HIS A 7 18.36 15.26 -16.98
N SER A 8 19.21 15.16 -15.94
CA SER A 8 19.17 14.04 -14.99
C SER A 8 18.09 14.22 -13.90
N ALA A 9 17.62 15.45 -13.68
CA ALA A 9 16.61 15.76 -12.66
C ALA A 9 15.17 15.41 -13.11
N SER A 10 14.90 15.46 -14.41
CA SER A 10 13.58 15.11 -14.99
C SER A 10 13.24 13.62 -14.87
N TRP A 11 14.23 12.75 -14.62
CA TRP A 11 14.01 11.34 -14.34
C TRP A 11 13.42 11.09 -12.96
N PHE A 12 13.58 12.02 -12.01
CA PHE A 12 13.03 11.90 -10.65
C PHE A 12 11.69 12.62 -10.50
N GLU A 13 11.39 13.62 -11.32
CA GLU A 13 10.12 14.33 -11.29
C GLU A 13 8.92 13.42 -11.62
N TYR A 14 7.83 13.61 -10.86
CA TYR A 14 6.55 12.98 -11.14
C TYR A 14 5.90 13.68 -12.34
N SER A 15 5.43 12.91 -13.32
CA SER A 15 4.71 13.43 -14.48
C SER A 15 3.32 12.82 -14.53
N GLU A 16 2.30 13.67 -14.40
CA GLU A 16 0.89 13.27 -14.53
C GLU A 16 0.57 12.71 -15.93
N VAL A 17 1.37 13.07 -16.94
CA VAL A 17 1.13 12.74 -18.35
C VAL A 17 1.61 11.31 -18.71
N LYS A 18 2.57 10.74 -17.96
CA LYS A 18 3.06 9.36 -18.15
C LYS A 18 3.33 8.66 -16.81
N PRO A 19 2.30 8.11 -16.14
CA PRO A 19 2.48 7.30 -14.96
C PRO A 19 3.35 6.07 -15.29
N TRP A 20 4.19 5.66 -14.34
CA TRP A 20 5.03 4.49 -14.55
C TRP A 20 4.23 3.19 -14.33
N PHE A 21 3.78 2.57 -15.42
CA PHE A 21 3.01 1.34 -15.37
C PHE A 21 3.87 0.07 -15.45
N PHE A 22 3.33 -1.04 -14.93
CA PHE A 22 3.92 -2.39 -14.93
C PHE A 22 4.16 -2.96 -16.34
N THR A 23 3.41 -2.44 -17.33
CA THR A 23 3.52 -2.84 -18.73
C THR A 23 4.65 -2.09 -19.46
N SER A 24 5.31 -1.13 -18.81
CA SER A 24 6.42 -0.39 -19.40
C SER A 24 7.70 -1.23 -19.46
N HIS A 25 8.43 -1.16 -20.58
CA HIS A 25 9.74 -1.80 -20.70
C HIS A 25 10.73 -1.31 -19.62
N SER A 26 10.67 -0.03 -19.25
CA SER A 26 11.53 0.53 -18.20
C SER A 26 11.27 -0.10 -16.82
N PHE A 27 10.06 -0.60 -16.57
CA PHE A 27 9.74 -1.28 -15.32
C PHE A 27 10.47 -2.62 -15.20
N PHE A 28 10.54 -3.43 -16.27
CA PHE A 28 11.23 -4.72 -16.23
C PHE A 28 12.73 -4.61 -15.98
N VAL A 29 13.37 -3.58 -16.54
CA VAL A 29 14.81 -3.30 -16.29
C VAL A 29 15.05 -2.97 -14.83
N VAL A 30 14.23 -2.09 -14.27
CA VAL A 30 14.33 -1.67 -12.86
C VAL A 30 13.98 -2.80 -11.92
N LEU A 31 12.97 -3.61 -12.25
CA LEU A 31 12.63 -4.83 -11.52
C LEU A 31 13.80 -5.81 -11.51
N GLY A 32 14.46 -6.03 -12.65
CA GLY A 32 15.66 -6.87 -12.73
C GLY A 32 16.76 -6.38 -11.81
N LEU A 33 17.03 -5.07 -11.80
CA LEU A 33 18.01 -4.45 -10.89
C LEU A 33 17.63 -4.63 -9.42
N VAL A 34 16.35 -4.40 -9.07
CA VAL A 34 15.83 -4.58 -7.70
C VAL A 34 15.99 -6.02 -7.24
N LEU A 35 15.75 -7.00 -8.11
CA LEU A 35 15.94 -8.42 -7.81
C LEU A 35 17.41 -8.77 -7.57
N VAL A 36 18.33 -8.21 -8.36
CA VAL A 36 19.78 -8.39 -8.15
C VAL A 36 20.20 -7.80 -6.80
N VAL A 37 19.79 -6.57 -6.48
CA VAL A 37 20.10 -5.93 -5.20
C VAL A 37 19.49 -6.71 -4.04
N TYR A 38 18.24 -7.17 -4.18
CA TYR A 38 17.59 -8.02 -3.18
C TYR A 38 18.34 -9.34 -2.98
N ALA A 39 18.82 -10.00 -4.06
CA ALA A 39 19.60 -11.22 -3.98
C ALA A 39 20.91 -11.02 -3.21
N LEU A 40 21.56 -9.86 -3.38
CA LEU A 40 22.76 -9.48 -2.62
C LEU A 40 22.45 -9.17 -1.15
N LEU A 41 21.27 -8.62 -0.87
CA LEU A 41 20.82 -8.31 0.49
C LEU A 41 20.16 -9.50 1.21
N LYS A 42 19.91 -10.62 0.52
CA LYS A 42 19.34 -11.86 1.07
C LYS A 42 19.98 -12.34 2.39
N PRO A 43 21.31 -12.31 2.60
CA PRO A 43 21.89 -12.69 3.89
C PRO A 43 21.48 -11.78 5.07
N PHE A 44 20.95 -10.59 4.79
CA PHE A 44 20.57 -9.60 5.79
C PHE A 44 19.07 -9.27 5.70
N PRO A 45 18.19 -9.95 6.48
CA PRO A 45 16.74 -9.86 6.29
C PRO A 45 16.15 -8.47 6.56
N LYS A 46 16.70 -7.72 7.52
CA LYS A 46 16.23 -6.35 7.85
C LYS A 46 16.51 -5.35 6.72
N PRO A 47 17.76 -5.17 6.23
CA PRO A 47 18.02 -4.22 5.14
C PRO A 47 17.37 -4.64 3.82
N ALA A 48 17.23 -5.95 3.53
CA ALA A 48 16.47 -6.42 2.38
C ALA A 48 15.00 -5.95 2.42
N LEU A 49 14.36 -6.03 3.59
CA LEU A 49 12.99 -5.57 3.79
C LEU A 49 12.88 -4.05 3.68
N VAL A 50 13.79 -3.30 4.31
CA VAL A 50 13.82 -1.83 4.20
C VAL A 50 13.99 -1.39 2.75
N PHE A 51 14.91 -2.01 2.02
CA PHE A 51 15.13 -1.75 0.60
C PHE A 51 13.86 -1.98 -0.22
N LEU A 52 13.16 -3.08 0.03
CA LEU A 52 11.95 -3.43 -0.71
C LEU A 52 10.78 -2.49 -0.39
N CYS A 53 10.62 -2.06 0.87
CA CYS A 53 9.69 -1.00 1.25
C CYS A 53 10.02 0.32 0.56
N ALA A 54 11.29 0.74 0.61
CA ALA A 54 11.74 2.00 0.03
C ALA A 54 11.53 2.02 -1.49
N PHE A 55 11.88 0.93 -2.17
CA PHE A 55 11.62 0.79 -3.60
C PHE A 55 10.11 0.82 -3.91
N SER A 56 9.29 0.15 -3.11
CA SER A 56 7.84 0.14 -3.34
C SER A 56 7.20 1.52 -3.13
N LEU A 57 7.63 2.26 -2.11
CA LEU A 57 7.19 3.65 -1.89
C LEU A 57 7.66 4.57 -3.01
N PHE A 58 8.89 4.39 -3.50
CA PHE A 58 9.41 5.12 -4.67
C PHE A 58 8.59 4.83 -5.93
N PHE A 59 8.27 3.56 -6.17
CA PHE A 59 7.42 3.16 -7.29
C PHE A 59 6.02 3.77 -7.17
N TYR A 60 5.41 3.74 -5.99
CA TYR A 60 4.13 4.38 -5.74
C TYR A 60 4.17 5.89 -5.99
N TYR A 61 5.22 6.57 -5.52
CA TYR A 61 5.43 7.99 -5.80
C TYR A 61 5.50 8.27 -7.31
N LYS A 62 6.21 7.43 -8.07
CA LYS A 62 6.29 7.58 -9.52
C LYS A 62 4.97 7.30 -10.24
N SER A 63 4.10 6.48 -9.67
CA SER A 63 2.81 6.14 -10.27
C SER A 63 1.67 7.08 -9.87
N SER A 64 1.65 7.58 -8.64
CA SER A 64 0.52 8.31 -8.04
C SER A 64 0.92 9.67 -7.43
N GLY A 65 2.19 10.07 -7.53
CA GLY A 65 2.66 11.38 -7.09
C GLY A 65 2.45 11.64 -5.59
N LEU A 66 1.86 12.79 -5.28
CA LEU A 66 1.66 13.27 -3.90
C LEU A 66 0.66 12.46 -3.08
N PHE A 67 -0.15 11.60 -3.71
CA PHE A 67 -1.02 10.66 -2.97
C PHE A 67 -0.21 9.68 -2.10
N LEU A 68 1.12 9.62 -2.26
CA LEU A 68 2.03 8.92 -1.36
C LEU A 68 1.85 9.40 0.09
N ILE A 69 1.65 10.69 0.31
CA ILE A 69 1.49 11.26 1.66
C ILE A 69 0.22 10.71 2.31
N LEU A 70 -0.87 10.65 1.54
CA LEU A 70 -2.13 10.06 2.01
C LEU A 70 -1.94 8.57 2.34
N PHE A 71 -1.20 7.84 1.50
CA PHE A 71 -0.92 6.43 1.72
C PHE A 71 -0.08 6.19 2.99
N ILE A 72 0.99 6.98 3.20
CA ILE A 72 1.80 6.92 4.42
C ILE A 72 0.99 7.30 5.65
N ALA A 73 0.15 8.34 5.55
CA ALA A 73 -0.74 8.76 6.65
C ALA A 73 -1.72 7.65 7.02
N MET A 74 -2.28 6.93 6.04
CA MET A 74 -3.15 5.79 6.26
C MET A 74 -2.43 4.64 6.97
N ILE A 75 -1.21 4.27 6.51
CA ILE A 75 -0.38 3.26 7.17
C ILE A 75 -0.09 3.65 8.64
N ALA A 76 0.29 4.91 8.88
CA ALA A 76 0.56 5.38 10.23
C ALA A 76 -0.68 5.34 11.13
N CYS A 77 -1.83 5.82 10.61
CA CYS A 77 -3.10 5.82 11.33
C CYS A 77 -3.54 4.40 11.68
N ASP A 78 -3.60 3.50 10.71
CA ASP A 78 -4.01 2.10 10.91
C ASP A 78 -3.13 1.40 11.95
N TYR A 79 -1.82 1.65 11.91
CA TYR A 79 -0.89 1.06 12.85
C TYR A 79 -1.14 1.55 14.29
N VAL A 80 -1.41 2.85 14.48
CA VAL A 80 -1.75 3.41 15.78
C VAL A 80 -3.10 2.85 16.26
N MET A 81 -4.12 2.85 15.40
CA MET A 81 -5.45 2.34 15.73
C MET A 81 -5.43 0.86 16.11
N ALA A 82 -4.67 0.03 15.37
CA ALA A 82 -4.50 -1.38 15.69
C ALA A 82 -3.90 -1.60 17.09
N ARG A 83 -2.91 -0.80 17.49
CA ARG A 83 -2.36 -0.87 18.86
C ARG A 83 -3.37 -0.41 19.90
N LEU A 84 -4.13 0.65 19.63
CA LEU A 84 -5.16 1.15 20.55
C LEU A 84 -6.29 0.12 20.73
N ILE A 85 -6.71 -0.58 19.67
CA ILE A 85 -7.68 -1.68 19.73
C ILE A 85 -7.20 -2.79 20.69
N ASN A 86 -5.90 -3.07 20.70
CA ASN A 86 -5.31 -4.06 21.60
C ASN A 86 -5.17 -3.58 23.05
N GLN A 87 -5.02 -2.28 23.28
CA GLN A 87 -4.87 -1.71 24.62
C GLN A 87 -6.21 -1.53 25.33
N PHE A 88 -7.24 -1.09 24.61
CA PHE A 88 -8.56 -0.86 25.19
C PHE A 88 -9.38 -2.14 25.34
N LYS A 89 -10.32 -2.12 26.29
CA LYS A 89 -11.29 -3.20 26.53
C LYS A 89 -12.71 -2.64 26.53
N GLY A 90 -13.69 -3.51 26.30
CA GLY A 90 -15.12 -3.15 26.32
C GLY A 90 -15.50 -2.12 25.25
N LYS A 91 -16.35 -1.14 25.61
CA LYS A 91 -16.92 -0.16 24.66
C LYS A 91 -15.86 0.70 23.97
N ALA A 92 -14.80 1.10 24.68
CA ALA A 92 -13.73 1.93 24.12
C ALA A 92 -13.01 1.26 22.93
N ARG A 93 -12.79 -0.06 23.01
CA ARG A 93 -12.21 -0.85 21.91
C ARG A 93 -13.08 -0.79 20.66
N ASN A 94 -14.40 -0.87 20.82
CA ASN A 94 -15.33 -0.83 19.69
C ASN A 94 -15.33 0.55 19.03
N VAL A 95 -15.26 1.63 19.82
CA VAL A 95 -15.18 3.00 19.28
C VAL A 95 -13.92 3.17 18.43
N VAL A 96 -12.76 2.75 18.93
CA VAL A 96 -11.50 2.83 18.16
C VAL A 96 -11.59 1.98 16.89
N PHE A 97 -12.19 0.79 16.97
CA PHE A 97 -12.41 -0.05 15.79
C PHE A 97 -13.27 0.63 14.73
N TYR A 98 -14.43 1.20 15.10
CA TYR A 98 -15.28 1.91 14.14
C TYR A 98 -14.58 3.15 13.57
N LEU A 99 -13.84 3.89 14.41
CA LEU A 99 -13.06 5.04 13.96
C LEU A 99 -11.99 4.62 12.95
N ALA A 100 -11.29 3.51 13.19
CA ALA A 100 -10.33 2.95 12.26
C ALA A 100 -10.99 2.61 10.92
N LEU A 101 -12.13 1.89 10.92
CA LEU A 101 -12.86 1.58 9.68
C LEU A 101 -13.24 2.83 8.89
N VAL A 102 -13.77 3.85 9.57
CA VAL A 102 -14.15 5.12 8.94
C VAL A 102 -12.92 5.83 8.37
N CYS A 103 -11.82 5.85 9.10
CA CYS A 103 -10.58 6.48 8.65
C CYS A 103 -9.97 5.77 7.44
N SER A 104 -9.98 4.43 7.41
CA SER A 104 -9.48 3.65 6.28
C SER A 104 -10.39 3.77 5.05
N LEU A 105 -11.71 3.86 5.23
CA LEU A 105 -12.67 3.98 4.12
C LEU A 105 -12.78 5.40 3.56
N SER A 106 -12.46 6.43 4.33
CA SER A 106 -12.69 7.82 3.94
C SER A 106 -11.99 8.22 2.63
N PRO A 107 -10.72 7.84 2.35
CA PRO A 107 -10.09 8.21 1.10
C PRO A 107 -10.76 7.50 -0.08
N LEU A 108 -11.09 6.21 0.08
CA LEU A 108 -11.78 5.45 -0.94
C LEU A 108 -13.16 6.04 -1.28
N LEU A 109 -13.92 6.40 -0.26
CA LEU A 109 -15.24 7.02 -0.43
C LEU A 109 -15.15 8.38 -1.11
N TYR A 110 -14.18 9.21 -0.71
CA TYR A 110 -13.93 10.51 -1.32
C TYR A 110 -13.61 10.37 -2.82
N PHE A 111 -12.53 9.66 -3.17
CA PHE A 111 -12.12 9.59 -4.57
C PHE A 111 -13.13 8.88 -5.47
N LYS A 112 -13.84 7.86 -4.95
CA LYS A 112 -14.73 7.04 -5.79
C LYS A 112 -16.16 7.57 -5.89
N TYR A 113 -16.68 8.24 -4.85
CA TYR A 113 -18.11 8.58 -4.76
C TYR A 113 -18.40 10.08 -4.72
N THR A 114 -17.40 10.96 -4.63
CA THR A 114 -17.66 12.41 -4.62
C THR A 114 -18.43 12.88 -5.86
N THR A 115 -18.13 12.37 -7.05
CA THR A 115 -18.86 12.73 -8.28
C THR A 115 -20.34 12.35 -8.21
N LEU A 116 -20.63 11.09 -7.85
CA LEU A 116 -22.00 10.59 -7.70
C LEU A 116 -22.76 11.37 -6.63
N PHE A 117 -22.11 11.66 -5.50
CA PHE A 117 -22.71 12.41 -4.41
C PHE A 117 -23.08 13.85 -4.82
N VAL A 118 -22.17 14.53 -5.51
CA VAL A 118 -22.39 15.89 -6.04
C VAL A 118 -23.52 15.91 -7.07
N GLU A 119 -23.54 14.95 -8.01
CA GLU A 119 -24.60 14.83 -9.02
C GLU A 119 -25.97 14.56 -8.39
N THR A 120 -26.02 13.69 -7.39
CA THR A 120 -27.25 13.38 -6.64
C THR A 120 -27.75 14.60 -5.88
N CYS A 121 -26.86 15.32 -5.17
CA CYS A 121 -27.22 16.56 -4.49
C CYS A 121 -27.74 17.61 -5.47
N ASN A 122 -27.09 17.79 -6.61
CA ASN A 122 -27.54 18.73 -7.64
C ASN A 122 -28.93 18.37 -8.18
N MET A 123 -29.22 17.08 -8.35
CA MET A 123 -30.53 16.61 -8.80
C MET A 123 -31.65 16.89 -7.79
N TYR A 124 -31.41 16.66 -6.49
CA TYR A 124 -32.45 16.81 -5.46
C TYR A 124 -32.57 18.23 -4.89
N LEU A 125 -31.46 18.98 -4.79
CA LEU A 125 -31.42 20.32 -4.20
C LEU A 125 -31.46 21.43 -5.27
N GLY A 126 -31.46 21.07 -6.57
CA GLY A 126 -31.42 22.04 -7.67
C GLY A 126 -30.13 22.88 -7.69
N THR A 127 -29.08 22.41 -7.03
CA THR A 127 -27.78 23.08 -6.98
C THR A 127 -26.95 22.79 -8.24
N HIS A 128 -25.95 23.63 -8.52
CA HIS A 128 -25.03 23.47 -9.65
C HIS A 128 -23.58 23.36 -9.17
N PHE A 129 -23.31 22.48 -8.23
CA PHE A 129 -21.93 22.21 -7.81
C PHE A 129 -21.18 21.50 -8.93
N VAL A 130 -20.01 22.04 -9.29
CA VAL A 130 -19.11 21.41 -10.27
C VAL A 130 -18.37 20.27 -9.57
N SER A 131 -18.50 19.06 -10.09
CA SER A 131 -17.69 17.93 -9.63
C SER A 131 -16.29 18.00 -10.24
N GLN A 132 -15.25 18.00 -9.40
CA GLN A 132 -13.89 17.79 -9.85
C GLN A 132 -13.60 16.30 -10.00
N GLN A 133 -13.25 15.89 -11.21
CA GLN A 133 -12.77 14.54 -11.51
C GLN A 133 -11.30 14.45 -11.07
N TYR A 134 -11.06 13.94 -9.87
CA TYR A 134 -9.71 13.72 -9.38
C TYR A 134 -9.09 12.47 -10.03
N PHE A 135 -7.80 12.54 -10.37
CA PHE A 135 -7.02 11.38 -10.77
C PHE A 135 -6.99 10.36 -9.62
N LEU A 136 -7.57 9.17 -9.83
CA LEU A 136 -7.59 8.13 -8.81
C LEU A 136 -6.17 7.58 -8.61
N PRO A 137 -5.63 7.60 -7.37
CA PRO A 137 -4.36 6.98 -7.10
C PRO A 137 -4.44 5.47 -7.37
N ILE A 138 -3.38 4.95 -8.00
CA ILE A 138 -3.31 3.52 -8.30
C ILE A 138 -3.38 2.73 -6.99
N GLY A 139 -4.17 1.66 -6.99
CA GLY A 139 -4.24 0.75 -5.84
C GLY A 139 -5.08 1.23 -4.65
N ILE A 140 -5.80 2.37 -4.72
CA ILE A 140 -6.59 2.88 -3.57
C ILE A 140 -7.58 1.89 -3.00
N SER A 141 -8.31 1.18 -3.85
CA SER A 141 -9.22 0.13 -3.40
C SER A 141 -8.46 -1.00 -2.72
N PHE A 142 -7.33 -1.43 -3.28
CA PHE A 142 -6.56 -2.57 -2.79
C PHE A 142 -5.95 -2.30 -1.41
N TYR A 143 -5.21 -1.20 -1.25
CA TYR A 143 -4.61 -0.90 0.06
C TYR A 143 -5.69 -0.56 1.11
N THR A 144 -6.84 -0.02 0.70
CA THR A 144 -7.97 0.20 1.61
C THR A 144 -8.54 -1.13 2.11
N PHE A 145 -8.74 -2.12 1.24
CA PHE A 145 -9.19 -3.44 1.67
C PHE A 145 -8.14 -4.20 2.49
N GLN A 146 -6.85 -4.05 2.18
CA GLN A 146 -5.75 -4.61 2.99
C GLN A 146 -5.70 -4.00 4.40
N SER A 147 -5.87 -2.69 4.49
CA SER A 147 -6.00 -1.93 5.75
C SER A 147 -7.19 -2.45 6.59
N LEU A 148 -8.37 -2.53 5.97
CA LEU A 148 -9.57 -3.05 6.64
C LEU A 148 -9.39 -4.48 7.11
N SER A 149 -8.81 -5.34 6.27
CA SER A 149 -8.51 -6.73 6.67
C SER A 149 -7.62 -6.77 7.90
N TYR A 150 -6.58 -5.93 7.95
CA TYR A 150 -5.67 -5.87 9.10
C TYR A 150 -6.39 -5.41 10.38
N ILE A 151 -7.16 -4.32 10.31
CA ILE A 151 -7.92 -3.79 11.46
C ILE A 151 -8.96 -4.79 11.95
N ILE A 152 -9.67 -5.47 11.05
CA ILE A 152 -10.66 -6.50 11.40
C ILE A 152 -9.99 -7.71 12.03
N ASP A 153 -8.84 -8.17 11.51
CA ASP A 153 -8.11 -9.31 12.06
C ASP A 153 -7.55 -8.99 13.46
N VAL A 154 -7.04 -7.77 13.67
CA VAL A 154 -6.63 -7.29 15.00
C VAL A 154 -7.83 -7.23 15.95
N TYR A 155 -8.95 -6.65 15.49
CA TYR A 155 -10.17 -6.61 16.29
C TYR A 155 -10.74 -7.99 16.59
N ARG A 156 -10.53 -9.01 15.75
CA ARG A 156 -10.95 -10.40 16.03
C ARG A 156 -9.97 -11.17 16.91
N ASN A 157 -8.86 -10.55 17.34
CA ASN A 157 -7.74 -11.19 18.02
C ASN A 157 -7.12 -12.35 17.20
N THR A 158 -7.35 -12.41 15.88
CA THR A 158 -6.73 -13.41 14.99
C THR A 158 -5.28 -13.02 14.68
N LEU A 159 -4.99 -11.72 14.73
CA LEU A 159 -3.65 -11.15 14.64
C LEU A 159 -3.35 -10.26 15.85
N LYS A 160 -2.15 -10.38 16.40
CA LYS A 160 -1.67 -9.44 17.42
C LYS A 160 -1.12 -8.19 16.71
N ALA A 161 -1.59 -7.00 17.09
CA ALA A 161 -1.03 -5.72 16.63
C ALA A 161 0.42 -5.45 17.11
N ASN A 162 1.01 -6.35 17.90
CA ASN A 162 2.33 -6.19 18.52
C ASN A 162 3.49 -6.51 17.55
N GLY A 163 3.24 -6.52 16.24
CA GLY A 163 4.26 -6.71 15.22
C GLY A 163 5.15 -5.49 15.03
N SER A 164 6.37 -5.72 14.53
CA SER A 164 7.27 -4.66 14.07
C SER A 164 6.55 -3.76 13.07
N PHE A 165 6.58 -2.44 13.27
CA PHE A 165 6.00 -1.45 12.36
C PHE A 165 6.46 -1.68 10.91
N LEU A 166 7.73 -2.02 10.76
CA LEU A 166 8.38 -2.29 9.49
C LEU A 166 7.76 -3.49 8.75
N ASN A 167 7.27 -4.52 9.45
CA ASN A 167 6.57 -5.64 8.83
C ASN A 167 5.18 -5.22 8.33
N TYR A 168 4.51 -4.30 9.04
CA TYR A 168 3.23 -3.76 8.63
C TYR A 168 3.37 -2.81 7.43
N VAL A 169 4.36 -1.91 7.46
CA VAL A 169 4.73 -1.06 6.31
C VAL A 169 5.03 -1.92 5.10
N PHE A 170 5.79 -2.99 5.25
CA PHE A 170 6.07 -3.93 4.16
C PHE A 170 4.80 -4.56 3.60
N TYR A 171 3.92 -5.10 4.45
CA TYR A 171 2.64 -5.67 4.03
C TYR A 171 1.81 -4.69 3.20
N MET A 172 1.70 -3.43 3.65
CA MET A 172 0.93 -2.41 2.93
C MET A 172 1.62 -1.96 1.64
N THR A 173 2.94 -1.75 1.68
CA THR A 173 3.67 -1.13 0.57
C THR A 173 4.09 -2.11 -0.50
N PHE A 174 4.06 -3.43 -0.28
CA PHE A 174 4.60 -4.41 -1.21
C PHE A 174 3.96 -4.30 -2.61
N PHE A 175 4.72 -3.70 -3.55
CA PHE A 175 4.20 -3.25 -4.84
C PHE A 175 3.59 -4.33 -5.75
N PRO A 176 3.99 -5.62 -5.72
CA PRO A 176 3.33 -6.66 -6.53
C PRO A 176 1.86 -6.86 -6.14
N HIS A 177 1.54 -6.67 -4.86
CA HIS A 177 0.16 -6.79 -4.37
C HIS A 177 -0.68 -5.54 -4.61
N LEU A 178 -0.05 -4.37 -4.71
CA LEU A 178 -0.76 -3.12 -4.89
C LEU A 178 -1.45 -3.00 -6.26
N VAL A 179 -1.01 -3.78 -7.27
CA VAL A 179 -1.46 -3.57 -8.66
C VAL A 179 -2.03 -4.79 -9.38
N ALA A 180 -1.62 -6.02 -9.02
CA ALA A 180 -2.09 -7.22 -9.74
C ALA A 180 -2.27 -8.47 -8.87
N GLY A 181 -2.07 -8.39 -7.56
CA GLY A 181 -2.29 -9.52 -6.66
C GLY A 181 -3.77 -9.61 -6.20
N PRO A 182 -4.32 -10.81 -5.99
CA PRO A 182 -5.52 -10.96 -5.17
C PRO A 182 -5.31 -10.40 -3.77
N ILE A 183 -6.42 -10.09 -3.12
CA ILE A 183 -6.42 -9.41 -1.82
C ILE A 183 -5.91 -10.38 -0.76
N VAL A 184 -4.60 -10.37 -0.53
CA VAL A 184 -3.98 -11.13 0.56
C VAL A 184 -4.37 -10.55 1.89
N ARG A 185 -4.89 -11.42 2.76
CA ARG A 185 -5.19 -11.05 4.13
C ARG A 185 -3.92 -10.99 4.97
N ALA A 186 -3.83 -9.98 5.83
CA ALA A 186 -2.72 -9.82 6.77
C ALA A 186 -2.45 -11.09 7.60
N LYS A 187 -3.51 -11.82 7.99
CA LYS A 187 -3.41 -13.07 8.76
C LYS A 187 -2.64 -14.18 8.06
N ASP A 188 -2.64 -14.21 6.73
CA ASP A 188 -2.00 -15.25 5.93
C ASP A 188 -0.57 -14.85 5.54
N PHE A 189 -0.27 -13.55 5.61
CA PHE A 189 1.01 -12.97 5.20
C PHE A 189 1.97 -12.73 6.38
N LEU A 190 1.51 -12.07 7.45
CA LEU A 190 2.35 -11.62 8.56
C LEU A 190 2.96 -12.76 9.41
N PRO A 191 2.26 -13.87 9.71
CA PRO A 191 2.83 -14.95 10.52
C PRO A 191 4.02 -15.65 9.87
N LYS A 192 4.10 -15.68 8.53
CA LYS A 192 5.21 -16.30 7.78
C LYS A 192 6.56 -15.63 8.05
N PHE A 193 6.56 -14.36 8.47
CA PHE A 193 7.78 -13.61 8.80
C PHE A 193 8.19 -13.70 10.28
N GLN A 194 7.32 -14.22 11.15
CA GLN A 194 7.62 -14.42 12.57
C GLN A 194 8.25 -15.79 12.85
N MET A 195 8.30 -16.69 11.87
CA MET A 195 8.97 -17.99 11.97
C MET A 195 10.43 -17.84 11.51
N PRO A 196 11.44 -18.01 12.40
CA PRO A 196 12.84 -17.72 12.07
C PRO A 196 13.48 -18.67 11.04
N HIS A 197 12.81 -19.76 10.67
CA HIS A 197 13.45 -20.93 10.02
C HIS A 197 12.72 -21.49 8.79
N CYS A 198 11.82 -20.73 8.15
CA CYS A 198 11.38 -21.14 6.82
C CYS A 198 12.27 -20.42 5.79
N PRO A 199 13.31 -21.09 5.22
CA PRO A 199 13.89 -20.55 4.01
C PRO A 199 12.74 -20.45 3.03
N ILE A 200 12.50 -19.27 2.44
CA ILE A 200 11.62 -19.18 1.27
C ILE A 200 12.16 -20.25 0.32
N PRO A 201 11.45 -21.37 0.08
CA PRO A 201 11.97 -22.36 -0.83
C PRO A 201 11.85 -21.68 -2.18
N LEU A 202 12.98 -21.20 -2.69
CA LEU A 202 13.17 -20.74 -4.06
C LEU A 202 13.14 -21.96 -5.00
N ASN A 203 12.22 -22.88 -4.74
CA ASN A 203 11.85 -23.95 -5.64
C ASN A 203 10.74 -23.39 -6.54
N ALA A 204 10.55 -23.94 -7.73
CA ALA A 204 9.63 -23.39 -8.74
C ALA A 204 8.23 -23.01 -8.17
N HIS A 205 7.76 -23.72 -7.15
CA HIS A 205 6.54 -23.42 -6.40
C HIS A 205 6.52 -22.05 -5.66
N GLY A 206 7.63 -21.58 -5.10
CA GLY A 206 7.71 -20.30 -4.40
C GLY A 206 7.61 -19.09 -5.33
N LEU A 207 8.16 -19.21 -6.55
CA LEU A 207 7.95 -18.23 -7.62
C LEU A 207 6.51 -18.28 -8.15
N TYR A 208 5.91 -19.47 -8.25
CA TYR A 208 4.49 -19.63 -8.58
C TYR A 208 3.59 -18.90 -7.59
N PHE A 209 3.85 -18.93 -6.28
CA PHE A 209 3.03 -18.18 -5.31
C PHE A 209 3.24 -16.65 -5.37
N ALA A 210 4.44 -16.19 -5.76
CA ALA A 210 4.72 -14.76 -5.94
C ALA A 210 4.06 -14.17 -7.21
N PHE A 211 3.83 -15.00 -8.24
CA PHE A 211 3.24 -14.57 -9.52
C PHE A 211 1.80 -15.02 -9.75
N ALA A 212 1.34 -16.12 -9.13
CA ALA A 212 -0.01 -16.66 -9.38
C ALA A 212 -1.09 -16.02 -8.50
N GLY A 213 -0.72 -15.20 -7.52
CA GLY A 213 -1.69 -14.48 -6.73
C GLY A 213 -2.61 -15.40 -5.91
N VAL A 214 -2.36 -15.46 -4.61
CA VAL A 214 -3.40 -15.65 -3.61
C VAL A 214 -3.19 -14.57 -2.58
#